data_AF-A0A8H6IM72-F1
#
_entry.id   AF-A0A8H6IM72-F1
#
_cell.length_a   1.000
_cell.length_b   1.000
_cell.length_c   1.000
_cell.angle_alpha   90.00
_cell.angle_beta   90.00
_cell.angle_gamma   90.00
#
_symmetry.space_group_name_H-M   'P 1'
#
loop_
_entity.id
_entity.type
_entity.pdbx_description
1 polymer ?
#
loop_
_entity_poly.entity_id
_entity_poly.type
_entity_poly.pdbx_seq_one_letter_code
_entity_poly.pdbx_strand_id
1 'polypeptide(L)'
;MSRQASLHDFKFSGGSTRPENPEDGRRASSSSSRAHSAATSPTLPRTGQSRARGGDRSNASLAAVSEETLAVLPNILDNLPHLDATFSESLHLSELDPLRTSKCPCHTPRARVRIVNADSLNAAIELAAQRPDGGRVAVLNLASDIHPGGGWLKGA
;
A
#
# COMPACT_ATOMS: atom_id res chain seq x y z
N MET A 1 -29.92 2.03 10.06
CA MET A 1 -29.73 0.58 10.34
C MET A 1 -28.27 0.26 10.03
N SER A 2 -27.42 0.24 11.06
CA SER A 2 -25.96 0.12 10.91
C SER A 2 -25.57 -1.36 10.87
N ARG A 3 -24.76 -1.76 9.88
CA ARG A 3 -24.21 -3.12 9.81
C ARG A 3 -22.85 -3.12 10.52
N GLN A 4 -22.80 -3.65 11.73
CA GLN A 4 -21.53 -4.07 12.35
C GLN A 4 -20.96 -5.23 11.53
N ALA A 5 -19.74 -5.08 11.02
CA ALA A 5 -18.97 -6.21 10.52
C ALA A 5 -17.99 -6.63 11.61
N SER A 6 -18.15 -7.86 12.12
CA SER A 6 -17.17 -8.48 13.01
C SER A 6 -15.90 -8.80 12.22
N LEU A 7 -14.74 -8.57 12.83
CA LEU A 7 -13.42 -8.76 12.23
C LEU A 7 -13.18 -10.24 11.80
N HIS A 8 -13.98 -11.18 12.32
CA HIS A 8 -13.91 -12.60 12.00
C HIS A 8 -14.65 -13.03 10.72
N ASP A 9 -15.45 -12.16 10.09
CA ASP A 9 -16.27 -12.51 8.91
C ASP A 9 -15.58 -12.27 7.55
N PHE A 10 -14.32 -11.83 7.54
CA PHE A 10 -13.57 -11.63 6.30
C PHE A 10 -13.04 -12.94 5.71
N LYS A 11 -13.92 -13.65 4.99
CA LYS A 11 -13.57 -14.83 4.19
C LYS A 11 -13.30 -14.43 2.73
N PHE A 12 -12.03 -14.42 2.33
CA PHE A 12 -11.61 -14.10 0.96
C PHE A 12 -11.94 -15.24 0.00
N SER A 13 -13.05 -15.14 -0.74
CA SER A 13 -13.37 -16.02 -1.86
C SER A 13 -12.94 -15.35 -3.17
N GLY A 14 -11.83 -15.82 -3.75
CA GLY A 14 -11.34 -15.39 -5.05
C GLY A 14 -11.89 -16.27 -6.16
N GLY A 15 -12.91 -15.79 -6.87
CA GLY A 15 -13.39 -16.37 -8.12
C GLY A 15 -13.56 -15.27 -9.17
N SER A 16 -12.56 -15.10 -10.03
CA SER A 16 -12.59 -14.12 -11.13
C SER A 16 -12.93 -14.83 -12.43
N THR A 17 -14.07 -14.48 -13.03
CA THR A 17 -14.32 -14.70 -14.45
C THR A 17 -14.67 -13.34 -15.06
N ARG A 18 -13.84 -12.88 -15.99
CA ARG A 18 -14.05 -11.67 -16.78
C ARG A 18 -14.12 -12.07 -18.26
N PRO A 19 -15.12 -11.64 -19.04
CA PRO A 19 -15.19 -11.91 -20.47
C PRO A 19 -14.34 -10.90 -21.26
N GLU A 20 -13.69 -11.39 -22.32
CA GLU A 20 -13.03 -10.57 -23.35
C GLU A 20 -14.02 -10.17 -24.44
N ASN A 21 -13.87 -8.95 -24.98
CA ASN A 21 -14.53 -8.52 -26.21
C ASN A 21 -13.46 -7.95 -27.18
N PRO A 22 -13.48 -8.30 -28.48
CA PRO A 22 -12.47 -7.90 -29.46
C PRO A 22 -13.00 -6.82 -30.44
N GLU A 23 -12.08 -6.03 -31.02
CA GLU A 23 -12.10 -5.23 -32.28
C GLU A 23 -11.06 -4.10 -32.12
N ASP A 24 -10.12 -3.78 -33.01
CA ASP A 24 -10.13 -3.42 -34.43
C ASP A 24 -8.72 -3.72 -35.04
N GLY A 25 -8.42 -3.89 -36.33
CA GLY A 25 -9.07 -3.45 -37.55
C GLY A 25 -8.14 -2.55 -38.40
N ARG A 26 -7.51 -3.14 -39.45
CA ARG A 26 -6.99 -2.51 -40.71
C ARG A 26 -5.62 -1.78 -40.63
N ARG A 27 -4.67 -1.86 -41.59
CA ARG A 27 -4.77 -1.69 -43.07
C ARG A 27 -3.45 -2.11 -43.80
N ALA A 28 -3.57 -2.50 -45.09
CA ALA A 28 -2.53 -2.85 -46.08
C ALA A 28 -1.67 -1.62 -46.55
N SER A 29 -0.59 -1.65 -47.36
CA SER A 29 -0.20 -2.45 -48.55
C SER A 29 1.23 -2.10 -49.07
N SER A 30 1.95 -3.12 -49.59
CA SER A 30 2.86 -3.23 -50.76
C SER A 30 3.97 -2.23 -51.18
N SER A 31 5.14 -2.85 -51.48
CA SER A 31 6.06 -2.78 -52.65
C SER A 31 7.29 -1.83 -52.72
N SER A 32 8.46 -2.46 -52.53
CA SER A 32 9.71 -2.51 -53.34
C SER A 32 10.45 -1.25 -53.83
N SER A 33 11.76 -1.15 -53.49
CA SER A 33 12.85 -1.05 -54.48
C SER A 33 14.28 -1.11 -53.89
N ARG A 34 15.06 -2.06 -54.44
CA ARG A 34 16.50 -2.08 -54.79
C ARG A 34 17.64 -1.92 -53.77
N ALA A 35 18.63 -2.81 -54.00
CA ALA A 35 19.87 -3.09 -53.29
C ALA A 35 20.96 -2.01 -53.38
N HIS A 36 21.81 -1.95 -52.35
CA HIS A 36 23.25 -1.72 -52.46
C HIS A 36 24.01 -2.47 -51.35
N SER A 37 25.23 -2.85 -51.68
CA SER A 37 26.04 -3.93 -51.10
C SER A 37 26.73 -3.63 -49.77
N ALA A 38 27.10 -4.75 -49.11
CA ALA A 38 28.34 -4.97 -48.36
C ALA A 38 28.58 -4.17 -47.06
N ALA A 39 28.42 -4.86 -45.93
CA ALA A 39 29.50 -5.04 -44.94
C ALA A 39 29.07 -6.06 -43.88
N THR A 40 29.86 -7.11 -43.78
CA THR A 40 29.84 -8.15 -42.75
C THR A 40 29.99 -7.53 -41.36
N SER A 41 29.06 -7.81 -40.45
CA SER A 41 29.25 -7.62 -39.01
C SER A 41 28.52 -8.73 -38.26
N PRO A 42 29.15 -9.32 -37.24
CA PRO A 42 28.70 -10.58 -36.65
C PRO A 42 27.38 -10.40 -35.89
N THR A 43 26.45 -11.30 -36.21
CA THR A 43 25.18 -11.54 -35.53
C THR A 43 25.43 -11.90 -34.07
N LEU A 44 25.36 -10.91 -33.17
CA LEU A 44 25.09 -11.18 -31.77
C LEU A 44 23.66 -11.74 -31.67
N PRO A 45 23.41 -12.85 -30.96
CA PRO A 45 22.06 -13.25 -30.65
C PRO A 45 21.48 -12.15 -29.75
N ARG A 46 20.59 -11.34 -30.34
CA ARG A 46 19.61 -10.54 -29.62
C ARG A 46 18.71 -11.54 -28.90
N THR A 47 19.15 -12.00 -27.74
CA THR A 47 18.27 -12.52 -26.71
C THR A 47 17.39 -11.36 -26.30
N GLY A 48 16.31 -11.18 -27.07
CA GLY A 48 15.08 -10.63 -26.55
C GLY A 48 14.62 -11.56 -25.45
N GLN A 49 15.25 -11.45 -24.27
CA GLN A 49 14.56 -11.73 -23.04
C GLN A 49 13.52 -10.65 -22.95
N SER A 50 12.37 -10.96 -23.58
CA SER A 50 11.07 -10.76 -22.98
C SER A 50 11.26 -10.35 -21.52
N ARG A 51 10.90 -9.09 -21.22
CA ARG A 51 10.47 -8.66 -19.90
C ARG A 51 9.39 -9.64 -19.49
N ALA A 52 9.82 -10.79 -18.99
CA ALA A 52 8.98 -11.76 -18.35
C ALA A 52 8.47 -10.99 -17.14
N ARG A 53 7.20 -10.59 -17.28
CA ARG A 53 6.16 -10.72 -16.28
C ARG A 53 6.64 -10.34 -14.89
N GLY A 54 6.09 -9.24 -14.38
CA GLY A 54 6.12 -8.92 -12.96
C GLY A 54 5.85 -10.19 -12.16
N GLY A 55 6.93 -10.77 -11.64
CA GLY A 55 6.85 -11.85 -10.68
C GLY A 55 6.18 -11.25 -9.46
N ASP A 56 5.20 -11.96 -8.93
CA ASP A 56 4.62 -11.69 -7.62
C ASP A 56 5.74 -11.27 -6.68
N ARG A 57 5.72 -10.00 -6.27
CA ARG A 57 6.71 -9.40 -5.37
C ARG A 57 6.43 -9.86 -3.94
N SER A 58 6.23 -11.16 -3.75
CA SER A 58 6.07 -11.75 -2.44
C SER A 58 7.45 -12.00 -1.86
N ASN A 59 7.83 -11.19 -0.88
CA ASN A 59 9.02 -11.45 -0.08
C ASN A 59 8.69 -12.46 1.02
N ALA A 60 9.21 -13.69 0.90
CA ALA A 60 8.92 -14.77 1.83
C ALA A 60 9.27 -14.44 3.29
N SER A 61 10.31 -13.64 3.54
CA SER A 61 10.65 -13.23 4.90
C SER A 61 9.61 -12.28 5.50
N LEU A 62 9.09 -11.34 4.69
CA LEU A 62 8.04 -10.43 5.12
C LEU A 62 6.71 -11.17 5.34
N ALA A 63 6.42 -12.17 4.50
CA ALA A 63 5.27 -13.04 4.71
C ALA A 63 5.40 -13.83 6.03
N ALA A 64 6.56 -14.40 6.33
CA ALA A 64 6.80 -15.09 7.60
C ALA A 64 6.65 -14.15 8.81
N VAL A 65 7.16 -12.91 8.74
CA VAL A 65 6.96 -11.90 9.80
C VAL A 65 5.50 -11.54 9.96
N SER A 66 4.74 -11.46 8.86
CA SER A 66 3.30 -11.19 8.93
C SER A 66 2.52 -12.30 9.64
N GLU A 67 2.90 -13.56 9.38
CA GLU A 67 2.33 -14.73 10.05
C GLU A 67 2.67 -14.75 11.55
N GLU A 68 3.93 -14.46 11.89
CA GLU A 68 4.36 -14.29 13.29
C GLU A 68 3.58 -13.18 13.98
N THR A 69 3.41 -12.03 13.32
CA THR A 69 2.65 -10.90 13.87
C THR A 69 1.23 -11.31 14.23
N LEU A 70 0.55 -12.06 13.35
CA LEU A 70 -0.80 -12.59 13.62
C LEU A 70 -0.80 -13.59 14.79
N ALA A 71 0.23 -14.43 14.90
CA ALA A 71 0.34 -15.42 15.97
C ALA A 71 0.58 -14.77 17.35
N VAL A 72 1.35 -13.68 17.39
CA VAL A 72 1.71 -12.98 18.63
C VAL A 72 0.62 -11.97 19.06
N LEU A 73 -0.16 -11.44 18.11
CA LEU A 73 -1.12 -10.37 18.36
C LEU A 73 -2.11 -10.66 19.51
N PRO A 74 -2.73 -11.84 19.65
CA PRO A 74 -3.67 -12.11 20.76
C PRO A 74 -3.03 -11.89 22.14
N ASN A 75 -1.80 -12.37 22.31
CA ASN A 75 -1.07 -12.23 23.57
C ASN A 75 -0.73 -10.75 23.86
N ILE A 76 -0.45 -9.94 22.83
CA ILE A 76 -0.21 -8.50 23.00
C ILE A 76 -1.50 -7.81 23.45
N LEU A 77 -2.63 -8.15 22.85
CA LEU A 77 -3.93 -7.56 23.17
C LEU A 77 -4.36 -7.86 24.62
N ASP A 78 -4.05 -9.05 25.14
CA ASP A 78 -4.30 -9.40 26.55
C ASP A 78 -3.58 -8.46 27.53
N ASN A 79 -2.45 -7.88 27.11
CA ASN A 79 -1.67 -6.94 27.92
C ASN A 79 -2.10 -5.47 27.74
N LEU A 80 -3.10 -5.20 26.90
CA LEU A 80 -3.60 -3.85 26.59
C LEU A 80 -5.11 -3.72 26.89
N PRO A 81 -5.54 -3.89 28.15
CA PRO A 81 -6.98 -4.01 28.50
C PRO A 81 -7.79 -2.72 28.27
N HIS A 82 -7.13 -1.59 28.04
CA HIS A 82 -7.75 -0.29 27.76
C HIS A 82 -7.92 -0.03 26.25
N LEU A 83 -7.42 -0.93 25.40
CA LEU A 83 -7.52 -0.84 23.95
C LEU A 83 -8.53 -1.87 23.45
N ASP A 84 -9.66 -1.41 22.92
CA ASP A 84 -10.57 -2.27 22.18
C ASP A 84 -10.13 -2.35 20.72
N ALA A 85 -9.39 -3.42 20.40
CA ALA A 85 -8.90 -3.66 19.03
C ALA A 85 -10.00 -4.13 18.06
N THR A 86 -11.21 -4.44 18.55
CA THR A 86 -12.35 -4.82 17.70
C THR A 86 -13.13 -3.61 17.20
N PHE A 87 -12.99 -2.47 17.90
CA PHE A 87 -13.63 -1.23 17.53
C PHE A 87 -12.80 -0.47 16.48
N SER A 88 -13.47 -0.04 15.41
CA SER A 88 -12.89 0.88 14.44
C SER A 88 -13.93 1.90 13.99
N GLU A 89 -13.46 3.12 13.71
CA GLU A 89 -14.28 4.18 13.12
C GLU A 89 -13.78 4.52 11.72
N SER A 90 -14.72 4.80 10.83
CA SER A 90 -14.43 5.27 9.48
C SER A 90 -15.14 6.59 9.29
N LEU A 91 -14.38 7.63 8.98
CA LEU A 91 -14.88 9.00 8.83
C LEU A 91 -14.59 9.46 7.41
N HIS A 92 -15.64 9.82 6.68
CA HIS A 92 -15.53 10.32 5.31
C HIS A 92 -15.63 11.84 5.27
N LEU A 93 -14.87 12.48 4.39
CA LEU A 93 -14.87 13.95 4.26
C LEU A 93 -16.27 14.52 3.96
N SER A 94 -17.13 13.76 3.28
CA SER A 94 -18.52 14.15 2.99
C SER A 94 -19.43 14.15 4.22
N GLU A 95 -19.04 13.45 5.28
CA GLU A 95 -19.81 13.26 6.51
C GLU A 95 -19.27 14.12 7.66
N LEU A 96 -18.12 14.77 7.45
CA LEU A 96 -17.43 15.57 8.45
C LEU A 96 -17.73 17.06 8.27
N ASP A 97 -18.08 17.70 9.37
CA ASP A 97 -18.13 19.16 9.43
C ASP A 97 -16.74 19.75 9.12
N PRO A 98 -16.65 20.85 8.35
CA PRO A 98 -15.41 21.57 8.17
C PRO A 98 -14.78 21.96 9.52
N LEU A 99 -13.44 21.90 9.57
CA LEU A 99 -12.71 22.33 10.76
C LEU A 99 -13.03 23.79 11.09
N ARG A 100 -13.54 24.03 12.31
CA ARG A 100 -13.86 25.38 12.76
C ARG A 100 -12.56 26.11 13.11
N THR A 101 -12.34 27.27 12.50
CA THR A 101 -11.17 28.12 12.78
C THR A 101 -11.02 28.47 14.26
N SER A 102 -12.14 28.64 14.97
CA SER A 102 -12.15 28.91 16.42
C SER A 102 -11.66 27.73 17.28
N LYS A 103 -11.64 26.52 16.73
CA LYS A 103 -11.11 25.31 17.38
C LYS A 103 -9.74 24.90 16.86
N CYS A 104 -9.21 25.59 15.86
CA CYS A 104 -7.83 25.38 15.43
C CYS A 104 -6.92 25.91 16.52
N PRO A 105 -6.05 25.09 17.13
CA PRO A 105 -5.15 25.62 18.13
C PRO A 105 -4.21 26.58 17.42
N CYS A 106 -4.22 27.85 17.82
CA CYS A 106 -3.21 28.82 17.42
C CYS A 106 -1.89 28.40 18.06
N HIS A 107 -1.22 27.40 17.48
CA HIS A 107 0.00 26.83 18.03
C HIS A 107 1.10 27.89 18.07
N THR A 108 1.31 28.45 19.25
CA THR A 108 2.47 29.24 19.63
C THR A 108 3.28 28.44 20.65
N PRO A 109 4.54 28.09 20.37
CA PRO A 109 5.31 28.43 19.17
C PRO A 109 4.82 27.70 17.91
N ARG A 110 5.18 28.24 16.74
CA ARG A 110 4.86 27.64 15.43
C ARG A 110 5.31 26.17 15.38
N ALA A 111 4.60 25.39 14.57
CA ALA A 111 4.96 24.01 14.30
C ALA A 111 6.43 23.90 13.82
N ARG A 112 7.17 22.96 14.40
CA ARG A 112 8.54 22.64 13.99
C ARG A 112 8.48 21.51 12.98
N VAL A 113 9.02 21.73 11.80
CA VAL A 113 9.09 20.73 10.72
C VAL A 113 10.50 20.18 10.63
N ARG A 114 10.63 18.85 10.53
CA ARG A 114 11.90 18.14 10.35
C ARG A 114 11.72 17.09 9.27
N ILE A 115 12.74 16.93 8.43
CA ILE A 115 12.85 15.85 7.46
C ILE A 115 13.90 14.89 7.99
N VAL A 116 13.55 13.62 8.13
CA VAL A 116 14.42 12.56 8.66
C VAL A 116 14.38 11.35 7.75
N ASN A 117 15.49 10.61 7.70
CA ASN A 117 15.57 9.34 6.99
C ASN A 117 15.32 8.19 7.97
N ALA A 118 14.05 7.95 8.29
CA ALA A 118 13.60 6.90 9.21
C ALA A 118 12.24 6.36 8.75
N ASP A 119 11.86 5.16 9.20
CA ASP A 119 10.49 4.68 9.04
C ASP A 119 9.51 5.42 9.96
N SER A 120 8.23 5.38 9.61
CA SER A 120 7.19 6.16 10.26
C SER A 120 6.98 5.80 11.73
N LEU A 121 7.16 4.53 12.12
CA LEU A 121 6.92 4.08 13.50
C LEU A 121 8.11 4.39 14.40
N ASN A 122 9.35 4.21 13.93
CA ASN A 122 10.54 4.63 14.66
C ASN A 122 10.57 6.14 14.87
N ALA A 123 10.25 6.93 13.84
CA ALA A 123 10.13 8.38 13.98
C ALA A 123 9.03 8.78 15.00
N ALA A 124 7.92 8.04 15.05
CA ALA A 124 6.85 8.29 16.01
C ALA A 124 7.26 7.95 17.45
N ILE A 125 7.96 6.84 17.67
CA ILE A 125 8.49 6.44 18.98
C ILE A 125 9.48 7.50 19.50
N GLU A 126 10.42 7.93 18.66
CA GLU A 126 11.36 8.99 19.02
C GLU A 126 10.67 10.33 19.33
N LEU A 127 9.63 10.67 18.57
CA LEU A 127 8.85 11.90 18.80
C LEU A 127 8.04 11.83 20.10
N ALA A 128 7.44 10.68 20.40
CA ALA A 128 6.71 10.45 21.64
C ALA A 128 7.64 10.54 22.86
N ALA A 129 8.84 9.96 22.78
CA ALA A 129 9.84 10.03 23.85
C ALA A 129 10.30 11.46 24.15
N GLN A 130 10.34 12.34 23.14
CA GLN A 130 10.70 13.75 23.31
C GLN A 130 9.63 14.59 23.99
N ARG A 131 8.37 14.10 24.06
CA ARG A 131 7.26 14.83 24.66
C ARG A 131 6.35 13.89 25.48
N PRO A 132 6.80 13.44 26.67
CA PRO A 132 6.00 12.59 27.55
C PRO A 132 4.62 13.20 27.87
N ASP A 133 4.57 14.53 28.00
CA ASP A 133 3.34 15.28 28.31
C ASP A 133 2.66 15.89 27.07
N GLY A 134 3.24 15.70 25.88
CA GLY A 134 2.84 16.42 24.66
C GLY A 134 1.64 15.85 23.91
N GLY A 135 0.93 14.90 24.51
CA GLY A 135 -0.19 14.20 23.90
C GLY A 135 0.24 13.03 23.00
N ARG A 136 -0.72 12.50 22.25
CA ARG A 136 -0.52 11.33 21.39
C ARG A 136 0.09 11.74 20.04
N VAL A 137 1.05 10.96 19.55
CA VAL A 137 1.61 11.11 18.20
C VAL A 137 0.64 10.51 17.20
N ALA A 138 0.31 11.28 16.15
CA ALA A 138 -0.44 10.79 15.00
C ALA A 138 0.50 10.39 13.87
N VAL A 139 0.26 9.23 13.26
CA VAL A 139 1.02 8.73 12.11
C VAL A 139 0.08 8.60 10.92
N LEU A 140 0.46 9.19 9.79
CA LEU A 140 -0.28 9.01 8.54
C LEU A 140 0.10 7.65 7.93
N ASN A 141 -0.87 6.76 7.82
CA ASN A 141 -0.72 5.53 7.05
C ASN A 141 -0.95 5.79 5.57
N LEU A 142 -0.02 5.35 4.71
CA LEU A 142 -0.17 5.36 3.25
C LEU A 142 -0.99 4.14 2.81
N ALA A 143 -2.26 4.13 3.21
CA ALA A 143 -3.13 2.98 3.08
C ALA A 143 -3.48 2.65 1.63
N SER A 144 -3.71 1.36 1.36
CA SER A 144 -4.42 0.93 0.16
C SER A 144 -5.90 1.28 0.28
N ASP A 145 -6.49 1.68 -0.83
CA ASP A 145 -7.92 1.96 -1.01
C ASP A 145 -8.78 0.69 -1.14
N ILE A 146 -8.16 -0.47 -1.40
CA ILE A 146 -8.87 -1.73 -1.71
C ILE A 146 -8.63 -2.79 -0.63
N HIS A 147 -7.41 -2.90 -0.09
CA HIS A 147 -7.03 -3.97 0.81
C HIS A 147 -6.53 -3.44 2.18
N PRO A 148 -7.12 -3.88 3.30
CA PRO A 148 -6.66 -3.46 4.63
C PRO A 148 -5.22 -3.95 4.87
N GLY A 149 -4.33 -3.03 5.21
CA GLY A 149 -2.89 -3.31 5.33
C GLY A 149 -2.18 -3.62 4.00
N GLY A 150 -2.86 -3.49 2.86
CA GLY A 150 -2.30 -3.80 1.55
C GLY A 150 -1.92 -5.28 1.40
N GLY A 151 -0.76 -5.53 0.80
CA GLY A 151 -0.25 -6.89 0.54
C GLY A 151 0.60 -7.49 1.66
N TRP A 152 0.56 -6.95 2.88
CA TRP A 152 1.49 -7.31 3.97
C TRP A 152 1.51 -8.81 4.30
N LEU A 153 0.35 -9.49 4.25
CA LEU A 153 0.23 -10.94 4.46
C LEU A 153 0.96 -11.79 3.40
N LYS A 154 1.25 -11.20 2.23
CA LYS A 154 1.94 -11.85 1.12
C LYS A 154 3.40 -11.39 0.99
N GLY A 155 3.86 -10.56 1.93
CA GLY A 155 5.22 -10.01 1.93
C GLY A 155 5.47 -8.94 0.89
N ALA A 156 4.46 -8.09 0.62
CA ALA A 156 4.59 -6.91 -0.23
C ALA A 156 5.44 -5.79 0.40
#